data_AF-A0A6P1DDN9-F1
#
_entry.id   AF-A0A6P1DDN9-F1
#
_cell.length_a   1.000
_cell.length_b   1.000
_cell.length_c   1.000
_cell.angle_alpha   90.00
_cell.angle_beta   90.00
_cell.angle_gamma   90.00
#
_symmetry.space_group_name_H-M   'P 1'
#
loop_
_entity.id
_entity.type
_entity.pdbx_description
1 polymer ?
#
loop_
_entity_poly.entity_id
_entity_poly.type
_entity_poly.pdbx_seq_one_letter_code
_entity_poly.pdbx_strand_id
1 'polypeptide(L)'
;MLFNSIDFAVFLPIVFLLYWFVTQSNLKLQNLLLVAASYIFYGWWDWRFLSLIIFSSLIDYFIGVVLLKENNPAKRKGLLWLSIVVNLGFLGFFKYYNFFADNFTKAFSFFGNEISANSLNIILPVGISFYTFQTLSYTIDVYNRKMEPTKDIISFLAFVSFFPQLVAGPIERAANLLPQFYKKRIFHFSKAVDGSRQILWGFFKKIVIADNCAEYANLIFNNADDYSGSTLVIGAVFFTFQIYADFSGYSDIAIGTSRLFGFDLKQNFAFPYFSRDIAEFWRRWHISLSTWFRDYLYIPLGGSKGPLKMKVRNIFIIFIVSGFWHGANWTFIFWGFLNALYFLPLLLKNRNRHHLGIVAQHTNLPSIREFFAMSLTFGLTVFAWIFFRSPSISDAFSFIKNIFTKSLFQIPEIRPSYLILLIGCFIFIEWVGRTQKYALEKLLLNKPMALRWAFYMLLIACIFIFSSNEQEFIYFQF
;
A
#
# COMPACT_ATOMS: atom_id res chain seq x y z
N MET A 1 -9.24 -14.41 1.82
CA MET A 1 -8.60 -15.09 0.67
C MET A 1 -7.45 -14.23 0.18
N LEU A 2 -6.37 -14.82 -0.34
CA LEU A 2 -5.30 -14.08 -1.03
C LEU A 2 -5.62 -13.97 -2.53
N PHE A 3 -5.23 -12.88 -3.19
CA PHE A 3 -5.51 -12.71 -4.63
C PHE A 3 -4.78 -13.71 -5.52
N ASN A 4 -3.61 -14.17 -5.10
CA ASN A 4 -2.79 -15.15 -5.81
C ASN A 4 -3.12 -16.61 -5.45
N SER A 5 -4.21 -16.88 -4.72
CA SER A 5 -4.63 -18.25 -4.41
C SER A 5 -5.64 -18.81 -5.41
N ILE A 6 -5.74 -20.14 -5.46
CA ILE A 6 -6.74 -20.87 -6.25
C ILE A 6 -8.16 -20.48 -5.80
N ASP A 7 -8.38 -20.27 -4.49
CA ASP A 7 -9.69 -19.84 -3.97
C ASP A 7 -10.16 -18.56 -4.63
N PHE A 8 -9.28 -17.56 -4.78
CA PHE A 8 -9.64 -16.31 -5.45
C PHE A 8 -9.88 -16.49 -6.95
N ALA A 9 -9.08 -17.34 -7.61
CA ALA A 9 -9.25 -17.66 -9.02
C ALA A 9 -10.62 -18.31 -9.32
N VAL A 10 -11.19 -19.06 -8.37
CA VAL A 10 -12.54 -19.62 -8.46
C VAL A 10 -13.62 -18.63 -8.01
N PHE A 11 -13.38 -17.92 -6.90
CA PHE A 11 -14.30 -16.94 -6.32
C PHE A 11 -14.64 -15.80 -7.29
N LEU A 12 -13.65 -15.21 -7.94
CA LEU A 12 -13.85 -14.03 -8.77
C LEU A 12 -14.79 -14.27 -9.96
N PRO A 13 -14.61 -15.33 -10.79
CA PRO A 13 -15.56 -15.67 -11.85
C PRO A 13 -16.98 -15.92 -11.35
N ILE A 14 -17.16 -16.60 -10.22
CA ILE A 14 -18.48 -16.86 -9.63
C ILE A 14 -19.16 -15.53 -9.28
N VAL A 15 -18.48 -14.66 -8.53
CA VAL A 15 -19.04 -13.36 -8.14
C VAL A 15 -19.31 -12.49 -9.36
N PHE A 16 -18.43 -12.51 -10.37
CA PHE A 16 -18.63 -11.79 -11.62
C PHE A 16 -19.90 -12.26 -12.36
N LEU A 17 -20.11 -13.57 -12.48
CA LEU A 17 -21.29 -14.13 -13.14
C LEU A 17 -22.57 -13.78 -12.38
N LEU A 18 -22.58 -13.94 -11.06
CA LEU A 18 -23.72 -13.53 -10.23
C LEU A 18 -24.00 -12.03 -10.37
N TYR A 19 -22.95 -11.21 -10.35
CA TYR A 19 -23.07 -9.76 -10.40
C TYR A 19 -23.66 -9.24 -11.71
N TRP A 20 -23.28 -9.78 -12.87
CA TRP A 20 -23.78 -9.28 -14.15
C TRP A 20 -25.01 -10.01 -14.66
N PHE A 21 -25.12 -11.32 -14.44
CA PHE A 21 -26.18 -12.13 -15.03
C PHE A 21 -27.36 -12.40 -14.08
N VAL A 22 -27.10 -12.60 -12.78
CA VAL A 22 -28.16 -12.91 -11.80
C VAL A 22 -28.81 -11.66 -11.24
N THR A 23 -28.04 -10.63 -10.89
CA THR A 23 -28.63 -9.38 -10.35
C THR A 23 -29.34 -8.53 -11.42
N GLN A 24 -29.12 -8.85 -12.71
CA GLN A 24 -29.74 -8.17 -13.87
C GLN A 24 -29.65 -6.63 -13.80
N SER A 25 -28.50 -6.10 -13.36
CA SER A 25 -28.26 -4.66 -13.18
C SER A 25 -29.19 -3.95 -12.18
N ASN A 26 -29.83 -4.71 -11.28
CA ASN A 26 -30.52 -4.14 -10.13
C ASN A 26 -29.51 -3.64 -9.11
N LEU A 27 -29.46 -2.31 -8.90
CA LEU A 27 -28.47 -1.64 -8.06
C LEU A 27 -28.43 -2.19 -6.62
N LYS A 28 -29.61 -2.43 -6.03
CA LYS A 28 -29.73 -2.91 -4.64
C LYS A 28 -29.21 -4.34 -4.50
N LEU A 29 -29.59 -5.23 -5.42
CA LEU A 29 -29.10 -6.61 -5.44
C LEU A 29 -27.60 -6.66 -5.69
N GLN A 30 -27.08 -5.82 -6.58
CA GLN A 30 -25.64 -5.68 -6.80
C GLN A 30 -24.89 -5.22 -5.54
N ASN A 31 -25.41 -4.21 -4.82
CA ASN A 31 -24.78 -3.77 -3.56
C ASN A 31 -24.83 -4.87 -2.50
N LEU A 32 -25.97 -5.56 -2.35
CA LEU A 32 -26.11 -6.66 -1.40
C LEU A 32 -25.17 -7.83 -1.73
N LEU A 33 -25.05 -8.21 -3.01
CA LEU A 33 -24.11 -9.22 -3.46
C LEU A 33 -22.67 -8.82 -3.16
N LEU A 34 -22.30 -7.54 -3.38
CA LEU A 34 -20.96 -7.06 -3.06
C LEU A 34 -20.67 -7.13 -1.56
N VAL A 35 -21.62 -6.79 -0.69
CA VAL A 35 -21.46 -6.95 0.77
C VAL A 35 -21.26 -8.42 1.12
N ALA A 36 -22.13 -9.31 0.63
CA ALA A 36 -22.05 -10.74 0.92
C ALA A 36 -20.73 -11.35 0.42
N ALA A 37 -20.36 -11.08 -0.84
CA ALA A 37 -19.09 -11.52 -1.42
C ALA A 37 -17.89 -10.98 -0.64
N SER A 38 -17.98 -9.74 -0.15
CA SER A 38 -16.91 -9.11 0.64
C SER A 38 -16.72 -9.73 2.01
N TYR A 39 -17.80 -10.05 2.70
CA TYR A 39 -17.70 -10.75 3.98
C TYR A 39 -17.25 -12.20 3.81
N ILE A 40 -17.65 -12.89 2.74
CA ILE A 40 -17.09 -14.22 2.42
C ILE A 40 -15.59 -14.12 2.14
N PHE A 41 -15.17 -13.18 1.29
CA PHE A 41 -13.76 -12.99 0.93
C PHE A 41 -12.88 -12.70 2.15
N TYR A 42 -13.32 -11.81 3.03
CA TYR A 42 -12.61 -11.45 4.26
C TYR A 42 -12.65 -12.56 5.29
N GLY A 43 -13.84 -13.11 5.57
CA GLY A 43 -14.05 -14.17 6.56
C GLY A 43 -13.39 -15.50 6.21
N TRP A 44 -12.97 -15.69 4.95
CA TRP A 44 -12.20 -16.85 4.53
C TRP A 44 -10.84 -16.95 5.22
N TRP A 45 -10.25 -15.82 5.63
CA TRP A 45 -9.04 -15.84 6.43
C TRP A 45 -9.37 -16.19 7.88
N ASP A 46 -10.26 -15.43 8.51
CA ASP A 46 -10.81 -15.75 9.83
C ASP A 46 -12.12 -15.00 10.06
N TRP A 47 -13.20 -15.76 10.22
CA TRP A 47 -14.57 -15.26 10.35
C TRP A 47 -14.79 -14.43 11.63
N ARG A 48 -13.98 -14.63 12.69
CA ARG A 48 -14.13 -13.93 13.97
C ARG A 48 -13.97 -12.42 13.81
N PHE A 49 -13.09 -12.00 12.90
CA PHE A 49 -12.81 -10.59 12.65
C PHE A 49 -13.86 -9.91 11.76
N LEU A 50 -14.85 -10.64 11.23
CA LEU A 50 -16.01 -10.01 10.58
C LEU A 50 -16.79 -9.14 11.58
N SER A 51 -16.85 -9.56 12.84
CA SER A 51 -17.50 -8.77 13.90
C SER A 51 -16.86 -7.38 14.05
N LEU A 52 -15.53 -7.30 13.91
CA LEU A 52 -14.77 -6.07 14.07
C LEU A 52 -15.05 -5.07 12.93
N ILE A 53 -14.99 -5.53 11.68
CA ILE A 53 -15.28 -4.67 10.52
C ILE A 53 -16.75 -4.23 10.50
N ILE A 54 -17.69 -5.12 10.84
CA ILE A 54 -19.12 -4.77 10.93
C ILE A 54 -19.33 -3.73 12.03
N PHE A 55 -18.79 -3.96 13.22
CA PHE A 55 -18.97 -3.05 14.35
C PHE A 55 -18.36 -1.65 14.08
N SER A 56 -17.11 -1.60 13.58
CA SER A 56 -16.47 -0.34 13.17
C SER A 56 -17.30 0.38 12.10
N SER A 57 -17.78 -0.35 11.09
CA SER A 57 -18.63 0.23 10.04
C SER A 57 -19.94 0.80 10.58
N LEU A 58 -20.63 0.06 11.46
CA LEU A 58 -21.91 0.50 12.01
C LEU A 58 -21.76 1.75 12.86
N ILE A 59 -20.71 1.82 13.69
CA ILE A 59 -20.43 3.01 14.50
C ILE A 59 -20.26 4.24 13.61
N ASP A 60 -19.40 4.16 12.59
CA ASP A 60 -19.12 5.31 11.74
C ASP A 60 -20.31 5.68 10.85
N TYR A 61 -21.11 4.70 10.42
CA TYR A 61 -22.38 4.95 9.74
C TYR A 61 -23.34 5.76 10.61
N PHE A 62 -23.61 5.30 11.84
CA PHE A 62 -24.54 5.99 12.74
C PHE A 62 -24.02 7.36 13.17
N ILE A 63 -22.72 7.49 13.47
CA ILE A 63 -22.09 8.78 13.75
C ILE A 63 -22.29 9.73 12.57
N GLY A 64 -22.07 9.28 11.35
CA GLY A 64 -22.33 10.07 10.15
C GLY A 64 -23.78 10.56 10.08
N VAL A 65 -24.76 9.67 10.29
CA VAL A 65 -26.18 10.03 10.28
C VAL A 65 -26.55 11.03 11.38
N VAL A 66 -26.01 10.89 12.59
CA VAL A 66 -26.25 11.82 13.70
C VAL A 66 -25.58 13.18 13.43
N LEU A 67 -24.36 13.18 12.88
CA LEU A 67 -23.67 14.40 12.45
C LEU A 67 -24.45 15.18 11.38
N LEU A 68 -25.32 14.55 10.59
CA LEU A 68 -26.18 15.28 9.66
C LEU A 68 -27.17 16.20 10.38
N LYS A 69 -27.74 15.71 11.49
CA LYS A 69 -28.84 16.37 12.21
C LYS A 69 -28.35 17.32 13.30
N GLU A 70 -27.12 17.11 13.78
CA GLU A 70 -26.57 17.86 14.91
C GLU A 70 -25.85 19.14 14.45
N ASN A 71 -26.29 20.28 14.97
CA ASN A 71 -25.73 21.59 14.69
C ASN A 71 -24.85 22.14 15.83
N ASN A 72 -24.98 21.62 17.05
CA ASN A 72 -24.17 22.06 18.19
C ASN A 72 -22.70 21.65 17.99
N PRO A 73 -21.75 22.61 17.92
CA PRO A 73 -20.34 22.31 17.65
C PRO A 73 -19.69 21.36 18.66
N ALA A 74 -20.04 21.48 19.95
CA ALA A 74 -19.48 20.63 21.00
C ALA A 74 -19.92 19.17 20.85
N LYS A 75 -21.21 18.95 20.59
CA LYS A 75 -21.77 17.60 20.35
C LYS A 75 -21.19 16.97 19.07
N ARG A 76 -21.10 17.73 17.98
CA ARG A 76 -20.44 17.28 16.74
C ARG A 76 -18.99 16.86 16.99
N LYS A 77 -18.26 17.65 17.78
CA LYS A 77 -16.86 17.35 18.12
C LYS A 77 -16.76 16.09 18.99
N GLY A 78 -17.70 15.89 19.93
CA GLY A 78 -17.81 14.65 20.71
C GLY A 78 -18.05 13.42 19.83
N LEU A 79 -18.95 13.51 18.86
CA LEU A 79 -19.22 12.44 17.88
C LEU A 79 -17.99 12.10 17.02
N LEU A 80 -17.27 13.13 16.56
CA LEU A 80 -16.01 12.93 15.84
C LEU A 80 -14.98 12.21 16.73
N TRP A 81 -14.80 12.65 17.98
CA TRP A 81 -13.87 12.00 18.90
C TRP A 81 -14.27 10.58 19.22
N LEU A 82 -15.57 10.27 19.33
CA LEU A 82 -16.03 8.90 19.50
C LEU A 82 -15.58 8.01 18.33
N SER A 83 -15.77 8.46 17.08
CA SER A 83 -15.29 7.74 15.89
C SER A 83 -13.76 7.55 15.92
N ILE A 84 -13.02 8.62 16.23
CA ILE A 84 -11.54 8.57 16.30
C ILE A 84 -11.07 7.59 17.38
N VAL A 85 -11.62 7.67 18.58
CA VAL A 85 -11.23 6.83 19.73
C VAL A 85 -11.57 5.37 19.49
N VAL A 86 -12.73 5.06 18.91
CA VAL A 86 -13.09 3.66 18.61
C VAL A 86 -12.18 3.08 17.53
N ASN A 87 -12.02 3.76 16.40
CA ASN A 87 -11.22 3.26 15.28
C ASN A 87 -9.73 3.16 15.63
N LEU A 88 -9.15 4.22 16.22
CA LEU A 88 -7.75 4.18 16.66
C LEU A 88 -7.57 3.33 17.91
N GLY A 89 -8.61 3.11 18.71
CA GLY A 89 -8.60 2.20 19.85
C GLY A 89 -8.47 0.75 19.41
N PHE A 90 -9.22 0.30 18.40
CA PHE A 90 -9.03 -1.03 17.82
C PHE A 90 -7.65 -1.19 17.19
N LEU A 91 -7.20 -0.20 16.42
CA LEU A 91 -5.87 -0.23 15.84
C LEU A 91 -4.80 -0.26 16.95
N GLY A 92 -4.97 0.56 17.99
CA GLY A 92 -4.16 0.60 19.21
C GLY A 92 -4.03 -0.76 19.88
N PHE A 93 -5.16 -1.40 20.16
CA PHE A 93 -5.23 -2.70 20.81
C PHE A 93 -4.62 -3.81 19.94
N PHE A 94 -5.09 -3.97 18.70
CA PHE A 94 -4.68 -5.10 17.87
C PHE A 94 -3.26 -4.97 17.31
N LYS A 95 -2.79 -3.75 17.02
CA LYS A 95 -1.49 -3.53 16.37
C LYS A 95 -0.39 -3.12 17.34
N TYR A 96 -0.70 -2.30 18.36
CA TYR A 96 0.34 -1.64 19.16
C TYR A 96 0.41 -2.06 20.63
N TYR A 97 -0.55 -2.84 21.14
CA TYR A 97 -0.60 -3.23 22.55
C TYR A 97 0.71 -3.88 23.02
N ASN A 98 1.17 -4.93 22.33
CA ASN A 98 2.39 -5.63 22.70
C ASN A 98 3.62 -4.72 22.61
N PHE A 99 3.72 -3.88 21.57
CA PHE A 99 4.80 -2.89 21.48
C PHE A 99 4.85 -1.95 22.69
N PHE A 100 3.71 -1.39 23.11
CA PHE A 100 3.68 -0.51 24.28
C PHE A 100 3.93 -1.26 25.59
N ALA A 101 3.39 -2.48 25.75
CA ALA A 101 3.61 -3.33 26.91
C ALA A 101 5.11 -3.68 27.07
N ASP A 102 5.75 -4.13 25.98
CA ASP A 102 7.17 -4.48 25.97
C ASP A 102 8.08 -3.29 26.29
N ASN A 103 7.78 -2.11 25.72
CA ASN A 103 8.54 -0.89 26.02
C ASN A 103 8.30 -0.40 27.46
N PHE A 104 7.08 -0.57 27.99
CA PHE A 104 6.78 -0.23 29.38
C PHE A 104 7.57 -1.13 30.34
N THR A 105 7.53 -2.45 30.14
CA THR A 105 8.35 -3.40 30.93
C THR A 105 9.84 -3.06 30.85
N LYS A 106 10.39 -2.83 29.65
CA LYS A 106 11.79 -2.44 29.47
C LYS A 106 12.15 -1.15 30.20
N ALA A 107 11.28 -0.14 30.15
CA ALA A 107 11.51 1.13 30.83
C ALA A 107 11.55 0.95 32.36
N PHE A 108 10.63 0.18 32.94
CA PHE A 108 10.60 -0.04 34.39
C PHE A 108 11.71 -0.97 34.90
N SER A 109 12.07 -1.99 34.11
CA SER A 109 13.26 -2.81 34.38
C SER A 109 14.54 -1.97 34.39
N PHE A 110 14.64 -0.97 33.51
CA PHE A 110 15.75 -0.01 33.53
C PHE A 110 15.79 0.85 34.80
N PHE A 111 14.63 1.16 35.39
CA PHE A 111 14.53 1.85 36.69
C PHE A 111 14.58 0.90 37.90
N GLY A 112 14.98 -0.37 37.72
CA GLY A 112 15.24 -1.32 38.80
C GLY A 112 14.01 -2.06 39.33
N ASN A 113 12.83 -1.94 38.69
CA ASN A 113 11.63 -2.68 39.04
C ASN A 113 11.28 -3.67 37.92
N GLU A 114 11.35 -4.97 38.18
CA GLU A 114 10.88 -5.98 37.23
C GLU A 114 9.36 -6.06 37.25
N ILE A 115 8.73 -5.39 36.27
CA ILE A 115 7.29 -5.48 36.04
C ILE A 115 7.06 -6.44 34.87
N SER A 116 6.49 -7.60 35.14
CA SER A 116 5.98 -8.50 34.10
C SER A 116 4.64 -7.96 33.58
N ALA A 117 4.68 -7.24 32.45
CA ALA A 117 3.47 -7.01 31.68
C ALA A 117 3.15 -8.29 30.92
N ASN A 118 1.92 -8.80 31.02
CA ASN A 118 1.49 -9.94 30.24
C ASN A 118 1.37 -9.53 28.76
N SER A 119 2.32 -9.96 27.92
CA SER A 119 2.15 -9.91 26.47
C SER A 119 0.97 -10.79 26.08
N LEU A 120 0.04 -10.27 25.30
CA LEU A 120 -1.12 -11.01 24.83
C LEU A 120 -0.81 -11.63 23.45
N ASN A 121 -1.25 -12.86 23.22
CA ASN A 121 -1.20 -13.48 21.88
C ASN A 121 -2.33 -12.92 21.01
N ILE A 122 -2.17 -11.66 20.60
CA ILE A 122 -3.13 -10.94 19.77
C ILE A 122 -2.85 -11.27 18.30
N ILE A 123 -3.85 -11.84 17.64
CA ILE A 123 -3.83 -12.05 16.19
C ILE A 123 -4.23 -10.73 15.53
N LEU A 124 -3.35 -10.16 14.70
CA LEU A 124 -3.61 -8.92 13.98
C LEU A 124 -4.64 -9.15 12.86
N PRO A 125 -5.80 -8.48 12.87
CA PRO A 125 -6.79 -8.63 11.82
C PRO A 125 -6.28 -8.06 10.48
N VAL A 126 -6.30 -8.88 9.43
CA VAL A 126 -5.91 -8.44 8.08
C VAL A 126 -6.69 -7.20 7.66
N GLY A 127 -6.02 -6.19 7.10
CA GLY A 127 -6.70 -4.99 6.59
C GLY A 127 -7.20 -4.00 7.64
N ILE A 128 -7.03 -4.24 8.95
CA ILE A 128 -7.47 -3.31 10.02
C ILE A 128 -7.00 -1.88 9.80
N SER A 129 -5.73 -1.73 9.43
CA SER A 129 -5.14 -0.41 9.18
C SER A 129 -5.81 0.31 8.00
N PHE A 130 -6.24 -0.42 6.98
CA PHE A 130 -6.83 0.12 5.75
C PHE A 130 -8.28 0.57 5.99
N TYR A 131 -9.13 -0.33 6.50
CA TYR A 131 -10.53 0.03 6.72
C TYR A 131 -10.69 1.08 7.83
N THR A 132 -9.82 1.10 8.85
CA THR A 132 -9.78 2.18 9.85
C THR A 132 -9.54 3.55 9.21
N PHE A 133 -8.58 3.66 8.27
CA PHE A 133 -8.31 4.93 7.59
C PHE A 133 -9.46 5.34 6.66
N GLN A 134 -10.09 4.36 6.03
CA GLN A 134 -11.22 4.55 5.14
C GLN A 134 -12.46 5.06 5.91
N THR A 135 -12.82 4.45 7.04
CA THR A 135 -13.97 4.89 7.86
C THR A 135 -13.70 6.22 8.57
N LEU A 136 -12.48 6.46 9.06
CA LEU A 136 -12.09 7.76 9.61
C LEU A 136 -12.19 8.88 8.56
N SER A 137 -11.81 8.61 7.30
CA SER A 137 -11.93 9.61 6.24
C SER A 137 -13.39 10.08 6.06
N TYR A 138 -14.35 9.15 6.17
CA TYR A 138 -15.78 9.44 6.08
C TYR A 138 -16.24 10.33 7.23
N THR A 139 -15.99 9.94 8.48
CA THR A 139 -16.48 10.70 9.64
C THR A 139 -15.82 12.07 9.76
N ILE A 140 -14.53 12.18 9.43
CA ILE A 140 -13.83 13.47 9.40
C ILE A 140 -14.40 14.38 8.30
N ASP A 141 -14.66 13.87 7.11
CA ASP A 141 -15.19 14.68 6.00
C ASP A 141 -16.65 15.09 6.23
N VAL A 142 -17.48 14.22 6.81
CA VAL A 142 -18.85 14.57 7.24
C VAL A 142 -18.82 15.62 8.37
N TYR A 143 -17.93 15.47 9.35
CA TYR A 143 -17.76 16.46 10.42
C TYR A 143 -17.38 17.83 9.85
N ASN A 144 -16.42 17.86 8.93
CA ASN A 144 -15.94 19.06 8.24
C ASN A 144 -16.90 19.59 7.15
N ARG A 145 -18.08 18.97 6.97
CA ARG A 145 -19.07 19.33 5.95
C ARG A 145 -18.53 19.32 4.51
N LYS A 146 -17.53 18.47 4.23
CA LYS A 146 -17.00 18.25 2.87
C LYS A 146 -17.83 17.25 2.07
N MET A 147 -18.61 16.42 2.75
CA MET A 147 -19.56 15.49 2.14
C MET A 147 -20.79 15.29 3.03
N GLU A 148 -21.91 14.94 2.41
CA GLU A 148 -23.08 14.47 3.14
C GLU A 148 -22.92 13.00 3.54
N PRO A 149 -23.40 12.60 4.72
CA PRO A 149 -23.39 11.21 5.14
C PRO A 149 -24.43 10.37 4.37
N THR A 150 -24.12 9.11 4.16
CA THR A 150 -25.04 8.17 3.51
C THR A 150 -26.17 7.77 4.45
N LYS A 151 -27.37 7.61 3.88
CA LYS A 151 -28.57 7.05 4.55
C LYS A 151 -28.85 5.60 4.13
N ASP A 152 -28.06 5.07 3.20
CA ASP A 152 -28.14 3.68 2.78
C ASP A 152 -27.01 2.89 3.44
N ILE A 153 -27.39 2.05 4.40
CA ILE A 153 -26.49 1.19 5.15
C ILE A 153 -25.82 0.15 4.25
N ILE A 154 -26.51 -0.38 3.23
CA ILE A 154 -25.94 -1.41 2.35
C ILE A 154 -24.82 -0.80 1.53
N SER A 155 -25.03 0.39 0.95
CA SER A 155 -23.97 1.12 0.23
C SER A 155 -22.78 1.46 1.14
N PHE A 156 -23.04 1.80 2.42
CA PHE A 156 -21.96 2.06 3.38
C PHE A 156 -21.15 0.81 3.69
N LEU A 157 -21.81 -0.30 4.02
CA LEU A 157 -21.15 -1.59 4.27
C LEU A 157 -20.38 -2.07 3.04
N ALA A 158 -20.96 -1.91 1.84
CA ALA A 158 -20.30 -2.24 0.58
C ALA A 158 -19.05 -1.39 0.36
N PHE A 159 -19.11 -0.09 0.68
CA PHE A 159 -17.96 0.81 0.63
C PHE A 159 -16.84 0.34 1.56
N VAL A 160 -17.12 0.09 2.84
CA VAL A 160 -16.07 -0.27 3.81
C VAL A 160 -15.49 -1.66 3.52
N SER A 161 -16.33 -2.62 3.14
CA SER A 161 -15.91 -4.01 2.99
C SER A 161 -15.44 -4.39 1.59
N PHE A 162 -15.52 -3.49 0.60
CA PHE A 162 -15.35 -3.81 -0.82
C PHE A 162 -14.15 -4.73 -1.11
N PHE A 163 -14.41 -6.02 -1.36
CA PHE A 163 -13.38 -7.07 -1.41
C PHE A 163 -12.20 -6.80 -2.36
N PRO A 164 -12.37 -6.15 -3.53
CA PRO A 164 -11.22 -5.87 -4.39
C PRO A 164 -10.22 -4.94 -3.71
N GLN A 165 -10.67 -4.09 -2.78
CA GLN A 165 -9.84 -3.07 -2.15
C GLN A 165 -9.49 -3.37 -0.70
N LEU A 166 -10.37 -4.02 0.06
CA LEU A 166 -10.34 -4.11 1.53
C LEU A 166 -8.99 -4.53 2.11
N VAL A 167 -8.33 -5.50 1.49
CA VAL A 167 -7.20 -6.22 2.08
C VAL A 167 -5.85 -5.65 1.65
N ALA A 168 -5.73 -5.16 0.40
CA ALA A 168 -4.45 -4.69 -0.15
C ALA A 168 -4.59 -3.66 -1.28
N GLY A 169 -5.78 -3.08 -1.46
CA GLY A 169 -6.01 -2.06 -2.47
C GLY A 169 -5.64 -0.63 -2.00
N PRO A 170 -5.84 0.37 -2.88
CA PRO A 170 -5.68 1.77 -2.50
C PRO A 170 -6.59 2.12 -1.30
N ILE A 171 -6.08 2.93 -0.36
CA ILE A 171 -6.89 3.49 0.73
C ILE A 171 -7.87 4.50 0.14
N GLU A 172 -9.07 4.02 -0.17
CA GLU A 172 -10.11 4.83 -0.77
C GLU A 172 -10.73 5.80 0.24
N ARG A 173 -11.19 6.93 -0.28
CA ARG A 173 -11.95 7.92 0.48
C ARG A 173 -13.42 7.79 0.16
N ALA A 174 -14.24 8.02 1.16
CA ALA A 174 -15.69 7.99 0.97
C ALA A 174 -16.13 8.95 -0.15
N ALA A 175 -15.56 10.16 -0.22
CA ALA A 175 -15.89 11.12 -1.29
C ALA A 175 -15.62 10.61 -2.73
N ASN A 176 -14.73 9.62 -2.92
CA ASN A 176 -14.42 9.06 -4.24
C ASN A 176 -15.17 7.76 -4.53
N LEU A 177 -15.18 6.82 -3.57
CA LEU A 177 -15.70 5.47 -3.79
C LEU A 177 -17.20 5.37 -3.46
N LEU A 178 -17.66 5.96 -2.35
CA LEU A 178 -19.05 5.82 -1.88
C LEU A 178 -20.09 6.28 -2.93
N PRO A 179 -19.91 7.41 -3.65
CA PRO A 179 -20.84 7.84 -4.69
C PRO A 179 -21.04 6.83 -5.84
N GLN A 180 -20.07 5.93 -6.06
CA GLN A 180 -20.13 4.94 -7.14
C GLN A 180 -21.16 3.84 -6.83
N PHE A 181 -21.47 3.57 -5.55
CA PHE A 181 -22.50 2.59 -5.14
C PHE A 181 -23.94 3.06 -5.39
N TYR A 182 -24.15 4.36 -5.62
CA TYR A 182 -25.48 4.91 -5.95
C TYR A 182 -25.76 4.94 -7.45
N LYS A 183 -24.73 4.82 -8.29
CA LYS A 183 -24.85 4.92 -9.74
C LYS A 183 -25.18 3.55 -10.33
N LYS A 184 -26.18 3.47 -11.22
CA LYS A 184 -26.48 2.23 -11.95
C LYS A 184 -25.23 1.78 -12.71
N ARG A 185 -24.82 0.52 -12.53
CA ARG A 185 -23.63 -0.05 -13.16
C ARG A 185 -24.00 -0.67 -14.51
N ILE A 186 -23.20 -0.37 -15.52
CA ILE A 186 -23.35 -0.86 -16.89
C ILE A 186 -22.06 -1.60 -17.26
N PHE A 187 -22.20 -2.79 -17.82
CA PHE A 187 -21.05 -3.57 -18.25
C PHE A 187 -20.44 -2.96 -19.51
N HIS A 188 -19.15 -2.62 -19.44
CA HIS A 188 -18.38 -2.13 -20.58
C HIS A 188 -17.24 -3.10 -20.87
N PHE A 189 -17.33 -3.81 -21.99
CA PHE A 189 -16.31 -4.80 -22.39
C PHE A 189 -14.90 -4.19 -22.47
N SER A 190 -14.77 -2.96 -22.99
CA SER A 190 -13.48 -2.26 -23.05
C SER A 190 -12.85 -2.02 -21.68
N LYS A 191 -13.66 -1.66 -20.66
CA LYS A 191 -13.20 -1.53 -19.27
C LYS A 191 -12.83 -2.88 -18.68
N ALA A 192 -13.57 -3.94 -19.00
CA ALA A 192 -13.27 -5.29 -18.53
C ALA A 192 -11.93 -5.78 -19.09
N VAL A 193 -11.68 -5.63 -20.39
CA VAL A 193 -10.39 -6.00 -21.01
C VAL A 193 -9.24 -5.18 -20.41
N ASP A 194 -9.45 -3.87 -20.18
CA ASP A 194 -8.45 -3.04 -19.51
C ASP A 194 -8.17 -3.48 -18.07
N GLY A 195 -9.22 -3.82 -17.31
CA GLY A 195 -9.11 -4.41 -15.98
C GLY A 195 -8.32 -5.73 -15.99
N SER A 196 -8.63 -6.63 -16.92
CA SER A 196 -7.92 -7.91 -17.08
C SER A 196 -6.44 -7.74 -17.42
N ARG A 197 -6.06 -6.75 -18.25
CA ARG A 197 -4.65 -6.43 -18.49
C ARG A 197 -3.94 -5.95 -17.23
N GLN A 198 -4.60 -5.13 -16.42
CA GLN A 198 -4.02 -4.65 -15.16
C GLN A 198 -3.91 -5.79 -14.13
N ILE A 199 -4.90 -6.69 -14.04
CA ILE A 199 -4.82 -7.90 -13.23
C ILE A 199 -3.63 -8.77 -13.65
N LEU A 200 -3.46 -9.01 -14.97
CA LEU A 200 -2.34 -9.79 -15.50
C LEU A 200 -0.99 -9.17 -15.13
N TRP A 201 -0.85 -7.85 -15.26
CA TRP A 201 0.37 -7.15 -14.83
C TRP A 201 0.60 -7.24 -13.33
N GLY A 202 -0.47 -7.15 -12.54
CA GLY A 202 -0.41 -7.30 -11.10
C GLY A 202 0.07 -8.68 -10.66
N PHE A 203 -0.45 -9.75 -11.28
CA PHE A 203 0.03 -11.12 -11.03
C PHE A 203 1.49 -11.32 -11.45
N PHE A 204 1.90 -10.79 -12.60
CA PHE A 204 3.30 -10.85 -13.02
C PHE A 204 4.22 -10.18 -11.99
N LYS A 205 3.87 -8.98 -11.53
CA LYS A 205 4.65 -8.28 -10.49
C LYS A 205 4.72 -9.06 -9.19
N LYS A 206 3.59 -9.57 -8.69
CA LYS A 206 3.54 -10.33 -7.44
C LYS A 206 4.35 -11.63 -7.55
N ILE A 207 3.97 -12.50 -8.48
CA ILE A 207 4.45 -13.88 -8.51
C ILE A 207 5.85 -13.96 -9.13
N VAL A 208 6.07 -13.30 -10.26
CA VAL A 208 7.33 -13.45 -11.01
C VAL A 208 8.45 -12.58 -10.43
N ILE A 209 8.13 -11.35 -9.99
CA ILE A 209 9.14 -10.42 -9.47
C ILE A 209 9.21 -10.47 -7.95
N ALA A 210 8.10 -10.25 -7.25
CA ALA A 210 8.13 -10.04 -5.81
C ALA A 210 8.47 -11.31 -5.03
N ASP A 211 7.79 -12.42 -5.30
CA ASP A 211 7.97 -13.67 -4.55
C ASP A 211 9.36 -14.28 -4.79
N ASN A 212 9.90 -14.12 -6.00
CA ASN A 212 11.27 -14.55 -6.32
C ASN A 212 12.33 -13.63 -5.69
N CYS A 213 12.10 -12.30 -5.65
CA CYS A 213 12.95 -11.39 -4.89
C CYS A 213 12.90 -11.68 -3.38
N ALA A 214 11.73 -12.07 -2.85
CA ALA A 214 11.52 -12.36 -1.45
C ALA A 214 12.38 -13.52 -0.96
N GLU A 215 12.51 -14.59 -1.74
CA GLU A 215 13.36 -15.74 -1.41
C GLU A 215 14.79 -15.31 -1.08
N TYR A 216 15.42 -14.57 -1.99
CA TYR A 216 16.80 -14.11 -1.82
C TYR A 216 16.93 -12.96 -0.80
N ALA A 217 15.96 -12.05 -0.75
CA ALA A 217 15.94 -11.01 0.27
C ALA A 217 15.88 -11.62 1.68
N ASN A 218 15.02 -12.63 1.89
CA ASN A 218 14.90 -13.34 3.15
C ASN A 218 16.20 -14.09 3.49
N LEU A 219 16.76 -14.82 2.53
CA LEU A 219 18.03 -15.54 2.72
C LEU A 219 19.16 -14.61 3.16
N ILE A 220 19.30 -13.45 2.51
CA ILE A 220 20.38 -12.51 2.77
C ILE A 220 20.17 -11.74 4.09
N PHE A 221 18.96 -11.23 4.35
CA PHE A 221 18.69 -10.48 5.59
C PHE A 221 18.72 -11.37 6.84
N ASN A 222 18.34 -12.65 6.73
CA ASN A 222 18.32 -13.55 7.88
C ASN A 222 19.72 -14.09 8.24
N ASN A 223 20.70 -14.03 7.31
CA ASN A 223 22.06 -14.53 7.52
C ASN A 223 23.11 -13.46 7.15
N ALA A 224 22.84 -12.20 7.53
CA ALA A 224 23.62 -11.05 7.06
C ALA A 224 25.09 -11.07 7.52
N ASP A 225 25.41 -11.79 8.60
CA ASP A 225 26.77 -11.92 9.11
C ASP A 225 27.62 -12.93 8.31
N ASP A 226 26.99 -13.80 7.52
CA ASP A 226 27.66 -14.85 6.74
C ASP A 226 28.03 -14.41 5.31
N TYR A 227 27.58 -13.24 4.86
CA TYR A 227 27.70 -12.80 3.47
C TYR A 227 28.61 -11.58 3.28
N SER A 228 29.25 -11.49 2.11
CA SER A 228 30.00 -10.31 1.71
C SER A 228 29.13 -9.05 1.62
N GLY A 229 29.76 -7.88 1.80
CA GLY A 229 29.09 -6.60 1.69
C GLY A 229 28.42 -6.37 0.32
N SER A 230 28.95 -6.96 -0.76
CA SER A 230 28.34 -6.87 -2.09
C SER A 230 27.06 -7.71 -2.21
N THR A 231 27.00 -8.89 -1.57
CA THR A 231 25.76 -9.68 -1.43
C THR A 231 24.72 -8.96 -0.58
N LEU A 232 25.12 -8.28 0.49
CA LEU A 232 24.18 -7.48 1.30
C LEU A 232 23.54 -6.34 0.49
N VAL A 233 24.30 -5.69 -0.41
CA VAL A 233 23.75 -4.69 -1.35
C VAL A 233 22.72 -5.33 -2.28
N ILE A 234 23.01 -6.52 -2.83
CA ILE A 234 22.05 -7.27 -3.65
C ILE A 234 20.78 -7.58 -2.84
N GLY A 235 20.91 -8.01 -1.59
CA GLY A 235 19.77 -8.28 -0.71
C GLY A 235 18.89 -7.04 -0.49
N ALA A 236 19.49 -5.88 -0.24
CA ALA A 236 18.75 -4.62 -0.10
C ALA A 236 18.03 -4.21 -1.40
N VAL A 237 18.65 -4.45 -2.56
CA VAL A 237 18.04 -4.20 -3.87
C VAL A 237 16.89 -5.18 -4.16
N PHE A 238 17.07 -6.47 -3.87
CA PHE A 238 16.00 -7.46 -4.00
C PHE A 238 14.82 -7.13 -3.09
N PHE A 239 15.07 -6.76 -1.84
CA PHE A 239 14.01 -6.31 -0.95
C PHE A 239 13.26 -5.09 -1.50
N THR A 240 13.99 -4.15 -2.11
CA THR A 240 13.41 -2.97 -2.76
C THR A 240 12.46 -3.38 -3.91
N PHE A 241 12.88 -4.29 -4.78
CA PHE A 241 11.98 -4.78 -5.84
C PHE A 241 10.84 -5.64 -5.30
N GLN A 242 11.07 -6.44 -4.25
CA GLN A 242 10.04 -7.21 -3.55
C GLN A 242 8.93 -6.29 -3.06
N ILE A 243 9.24 -5.32 -2.19
CA ILE A 243 8.22 -4.46 -1.57
C ILE A 243 7.41 -3.68 -2.62
N TYR A 244 8.05 -3.24 -3.71
CA TYR A 244 7.35 -2.54 -4.78
C TYR A 244 6.47 -3.47 -5.62
N ALA A 245 7.02 -4.56 -6.12
CA ALA A 245 6.31 -5.45 -7.02
C ALA A 245 5.17 -6.19 -6.31
N ASP A 246 5.35 -6.51 -5.02
CA ASP A 246 4.33 -7.10 -4.18
C ASP A 246 3.15 -6.12 -4.03
N PHE A 247 3.41 -4.93 -3.49
CA PHE A 247 2.34 -3.98 -3.18
C PHE A 247 1.72 -3.34 -4.41
N SER A 248 2.53 -2.98 -5.41
CA SER A 248 2.01 -2.50 -6.67
C SER A 248 1.29 -3.60 -7.44
N GLY A 249 1.70 -4.87 -7.29
CA GLY A 249 1.03 -6.05 -7.84
C GLY A 249 -0.38 -6.22 -7.27
N TYR A 250 -0.50 -6.30 -5.94
CA TYR A 250 -1.80 -6.35 -5.25
C TYR A 250 -2.69 -5.15 -5.58
N SER A 251 -2.12 -3.94 -5.62
CA SER A 251 -2.87 -2.73 -6.00
C SER A 251 -3.42 -2.82 -7.43
N ASP A 252 -2.64 -3.37 -8.37
CA ASP A 252 -3.09 -3.55 -9.76
C ASP A 252 -4.18 -4.62 -9.89
N ILE A 253 -4.07 -5.74 -9.15
CA ILE A 253 -5.11 -6.77 -9.10
C ILE A 253 -6.40 -6.17 -8.51
N ALA A 254 -6.29 -5.41 -7.42
CA ALA A 254 -7.41 -4.70 -6.77
C ALA A 254 -8.12 -3.73 -7.73
N ILE A 255 -7.35 -2.85 -8.39
CA ILE A 255 -7.88 -1.84 -9.31
C ILE A 255 -8.49 -2.51 -10.55
N GLY A 256 -7.81 -3.50 -11.13
CA GLY A 256 -8.28 -4.21 -12.31
C GLY A 256 -9.54 -5.03 -12.03
N THR A 257 -9.60 -5.71 -10.88
CA THR A 257 -10.79 -6.43 -10.41
C THR A 257 -11.97 -5.47 -10.21
N SER A 258 -11.72 -4.31 -9.60
CA SER A 258 -12.77 -3.29 -9.40
C SER A 258 -13.41 -2.82 -10.70
N ARG A 259 -12.61 -2.68 -11.78
CA ARG A 259 -13.13 -2.31 -13.11
C ARG A 259 -14.07 -3.36 -13.69
N LEU A 260 -13.89 -4.64 -13.37
CA LEU A 260 -14.80 -5.71 -13.78
C LEU A 260 -16.21 -5.52 -13.21
N PHE A 261 -16.33 -4.85 -12.06
CA PHE A 261 -17.60 -4.53 -11.38
C PHE A 261 -18.06 -3.09 -11.62
N GLY A 262 -17.40 -2.35 -12.54
CA GLY A 262 -17.76 -0.98 -12.89
C GLY A 262 -17.30 0.08 -11.88
N PHE A 263 -16.34 -0.23 -11.01
CA PHE A 263 -15.77 0.72 -10.05
C PHE A 263 -14.41 1.22 -10.51
N ASP A 264 -14.19 2.53 -10.36
CA ASP A 264 -12.95 3.22 -10.71
C ASP A 264 -12.22 3.61 -9.40
N LEU A 265 -11.28 2.76 -8.98
CA LEU A 265 -10.37 3.02 -7.85
C LEU A 265 -9.22 3.95 -8.24
N LYS A 266 -8.63 4.62 -7.25
CA LYS A 266 -7.45 5.46 -7.41
C LYS A 266 -6.20 4.63 -7.72
N GLN A 267 -5.29 5.22 -8.47
CA GLN A 267 -3.95 4.67 -8.67
C GLN A 267 -3.15 4.79 -7.37
N ASN A 268 -2.46 3.72 -6.98
CA ASN A 268 -1.64 3.72 -5.77
C ASN A 268 -0.14 3.88 -6.04
N PHE A 269 0.33 3.46 -7.22
CA PHE A 269 1.74 3.54 -7.63
C PHE A 269 1.87 4.10 -9.04
N ALA A 270 2.79 5.04 -9.23
CA ALA A 270 3.05 5.69 -10.51
C ALA A 270 4.55 5.67 -10.86
N PHE A 271 5.10 4.47 -11.10
CA PHE A 271 6.50 4.25 -11.48
C PHE A 271 7.50 4.96 -10.52
N PRO A 272 7.43 4.69 -9.20
CA PRO A 272 8.14 5.47 -8.18
C PRO A 272 9.67 5.39 -8.29
N TYR A 273 10.23 4.28 -8.77
CA TYR A 273 11.68 4.12 -8.93
C TYR A 273 12.28 4.91 -10.11
N PHE A 274 11.44 5.59 -10.89
CA PHE A 274 11.89 6.56 -11.90
C PHE A 274 11.84 8.01 -11.41
N SER A 275 11.72 8.22 -10.09
CA SER A 275 11.69 9.56 -9.48
C SER A 275 13.06 10.20 -9.43
N ARG A 276 13.14 11.51 -9.71
CA ARG A 276 14.39 12.30 -9.74
C ARG A 276 14.71 12.94 -8.38
N ASP A 277 13.75 12.95 -7.47
CA ASP A 277 13.97 13.35 -6.08
C ASP A 277 12.98 12.64 -5.13
N ILE A 278 13.23 12.73 -3.83
CA ILE A 278 12.44 12.07 -2.78
C ILE A 278 11.02 12.65 -2.67
N ALA A 279 10.81 13.92 -3.03
CA ALA A 279 9.47 14.48 -3.05
C ALA A 279 8.64 13.91 -4.21
N GLU A 280 9.26 13.68 -5.38
CA GLU A 280 8.66 12.99 -6.52
C GLU A 280 8.37 11.52 -6.19
N PHE A 281 9.29 10.84 -5.50
CA PHE A 281 9.10 9.48 -5.01
C PHE A 281 7.83 9.35 -4.17
N TRP A 282 7.66 10.18 -3.13
CA TRP A 282 6.49 10.14 -2.25
C TRP A 282 5.18 10.64 -2.90
N ARG A 283 5.24 11.26 -4.08
CA ARG A 283 4.05 11.55 -4.90
C ARG A 283 3.65 10.36 -5.78
N ARG A 284 4.52 9.37 -5.93
CA ARG A 284 4.36 8.21 -6.83
C ARG A 284 4.30 6.87 -6.09
N TRP A 285 4.73 6.84 -4.83
CA TRP A 285 4.69 5.67 -3.95
C TRP A 285 3.50 5.76 -3.00
N HIS A 286 2.73 4.67 -2.88
CA HIS A 286 1.60 4.54 -1.95
C HIS A 286 0.72 5.80 -1.87
N ILE A 287 0.30 6.29 -3.04
CA ILE A 287 -0.34 7.60 -3.24
C ILE A 287 -1.57 7.77 -2.36
N SER A 288 -2.37 6.71 -2.18
CA SER A 288 -3.56 6.77 -1.33
C SER A 288 -3.21 7.10 0.12
N LEU A 289 -2.17 6.45 0.69
CA LEU A 289 -1.71 6.69 2.05
C LEU A 289 -1.06 8.07 2.19
N SER A 290 -0.14 8.42 1.29
CA SER A 290 0.56 9.71 1.36
C SER A 290 -0.41 10.89 1.23
N THR A 291 -1.43 10.78 0.39
CA THR A 291 -2.47 11.82 0.30
C THR A 291 -3.42 11.79 1.50
N TRP A 292 -3.74 10.62 2.08
CA TRP A 292 -4.53 10.53 3.31
C TRP A 292 -3.82 11.26 4.45
N PHE A 293 -2.55 10.95 4.71
CA PHE A 293 -1.77 11.66 5.73
C PHE A 293 -1.65 13.14 5.43
N ARG A 294 -1.48 13.53 4.15
CA ARG A 294 -1.46 14.93 3.77
C ARG A 294 -2.74 15.65 4.21
N ASP A 295 -3.90 15.06 3.92
CA ASP A 295 -5.18 15.75 4.05
C ASP A 295 -5.80 15.65 5.45
N TYR A 296 -5.55 14.56 6.17
CA TYR A 296 -6.13 14.30 7.51
C TYR A 296 -5.14 14.50 8.66
N LEU A 297 -3.83 14.65 8.39
CA LEU A 297 -2.82 14.93 9.42
C LEU A 297 -2.01 16.20 9.12
N TYR A 298 -1.33 16.29 7.98
CA TYR A 298 -0.44 17.41 7.67
C TYR A 298 -1.14 18.75 7.51
N ILE A 299 -2.22 18.82 6.73
CA ILE A 299 -2.99 20.06 6.52
C ILE A 299 -3.61 20.57 7.84
N PRO A 300 -4.26 19.72 8.67
CA PRO A 300 -4.73 20.12 10.00
C PRO A 300 -3.64 20.67 10.93
N LEU A 301 -2.39 20.21 10.83
CA LEU A 301 -1.24 20.74 11.58
C LEU A 301 -0.72 22.10 11.06
N GLY A 302 -1.37 22.69 10.06
CA GLY A 302 -0.98 23.94 9.38
C GLY A 302 -0.29 23.73 8.03
N GLY A 303 -0.02 22.47 7.65
CA GLY A 303 0.60 22.11 6.38
C GLY A 303 1.92 22.84 6.14
N SER A 304 2.05 23.44 4.95
CA SER A 304 3.21 24.26 4.57
C SER A 304 3.03 25.77 4.86
N LYS A 305 2.00 26.16 5.64
CA LYS A 305 1.77 27.54 6.06
C LYS A 305 2.57 27.86 7.32
N GLY A 306 2.89 29.13 7.52
CA GLY A 306 3.63 29.60 8.70
C GLY A 306 5.17 29.52 8.58
N PRO A 307 5.90 29.75 9.70
CA PRO A 307 7.35 29.83 9.73
C PRO A 307 8.01 28.47 9.45
N LEU A 308 9.28 28.52 9.02
CA LEU A 308 10.02 27.33 8.61
C LEU A 308 10.06 26.23 9.68
N LYS A 309 10.24 26.58 10.96
CA LYS A 309 10.22 25.63 12.09
C LYS A 309 8.93 24.80 12.14
N MET A 310 7.78 25.42 11.85
CA MET A 310 6.50 24.69 11.80
C MET A 310 6.44 23.75 10.61
N LYS A 311 6.91 24.17 9.43
CA LYS A 311 6.94 23.31 8.24
C LYS A 311 7.83 22.08 8.46
N VAL A 312 9.00 22.28 9.06
CA VAL A 312 9.93 21.20 9.42
C VAL A 312 9.26 20.25 10.41
N ARG A 313 8.74 20.76 11.54
CA ARG A 313 7.99 19.95 12.52
C ARG A 313 6.89 19.13 11.86
N ASN A 314 6.08 19.74 11.00
CA ASN A 314 4.96 19.07 10.34
C ASN A 314 5.43 17.95 9.40
N ILE A 315 6.56 18.13 8.70
CA ILE A 315 7.17 17.08 7.85
C ILE A 315 7.72 15.92 8.69
N PHE A 316 8.37 16.19 9.82
CA PHE A 316 8.81 15.11 10.72
C PHE A 316 7.62 14.33 11.29
N ILE A 317 6.58 15.03 11.77
CA ILE A 317 5.37 14.38 12.30
C ILE A 317 4.75 13.47 11.25
N ILE A 318 4.51 13.95 10.03
CA ILE A 318 3.84 13.12 9.00
C ILE A 318 4.65 11.87 8.64
N PHE A 319 5.97 11.95 8.49
CA PHE A 319 6.77 10.78 8.14
C PHE A 319 6.97 9.82 9.32
N ILE A 320 7.15 10.32 10.55
CA ILE A 320 7.27 9.45 11.74
C ILE A 320 5.96 8.72 12.01
N VAL A 321 4.82 9.41 11.94
CA VAL A 321 3.51 8.78 12.11
C VAL A 321 3.22 7.80 10.96
N SER A 322 3.63 8.13 9.73
CA SER A 322 3.55 7.19 8.61
C SER A 322 4.42 5.96 8.81
N GLY A 323 5.63 6.11 9.35
CA GLY A 323 6.49 5.00 9.74
C GLY A 323 5.81 4.13 10.79
N PHE A 324 5.37 4.72 11.89
CA PHE A 324 4.68 3.99 12.96
C PHE A 324 3.42 3.27 12.47
N TRP A 325 2.68 3.84 11.52
CA TRP A 325 1.54 3.18 10.88
C TRP A 325 1.91 1.87 10.18
N HIS A 326 3.11 1.76 9.60
CA HIS A 326 3.55 0.55 8.92
C HIS A 326 3.71 -0.63 9.87
N GLY A 327 4.30 -0.42 11.05
CA GLY A 327 4.43 -1.49 12.04
C GLY A 327 4.85 -0.97 13.41
N ALA A 328 4.56 -1.77 14.43
CA ALA A 328 4.85 -1.46 15.83
C ALA A 328 6.31 -1.82 16.19
N ASN A 329 7.27 -1.22 15.49
CA ASN A 329 8.71 -1.41 15.72
C ASN A 329 9.47 -0.07 15.57
N TRP A 330 10.53 0.10 16.36
CA TRP A 330 11.44 1.25 16.30
C TRP A 330 12.10 1.44 14.93
N THR A 331 12.30 0.35 14.18
CA THR A 331 12.86 0.40 12.83
C THR A 331 11.97 1.21 11.87
N PHE A 332 10.65 1.09 11.96
CA PHE A 332 9.71 1.88 11.16
C PHE A 332 9.68 3.36 11.55
N ILE A 333 9.82 3.67 12.84
CA ILE A 333 9.94 5.05 13.32
C ILE A 333 11.22 5.68 12.76
N PHE A 334 12.34 4.95 12.81
CA PHE A 334 13.61 5.40 12.24
C PHE A 334 13.53 5.59 10.72
N TRP A 335 12.88 4.66 10.01
CA TRP A 335 12.61 4.80 8.58
C TRP A 335 11.81 6.06 8.26
N GLY A 336 10.81 6.41 9.08
CA GLY A 336 10.05 7.66 8.95
C GLY A 336 10.93 8.89 9.18
N PHE A 337 11.73 8.88 10.25
CA PHE A 337 12.71 9.93 10.53
C PHE A 337 13.69 10.15 9.37
N LEU A 338 14.23 9.06 8.81
CA LEU A 338 15.17 9.10 7.69
C LEU A 338 14.55 9.72 6.43
N ASN A 339 13.30 9.36 6.11
CA ASN A 339 12.59 9.96 4.97
C ASN A 339 12.27 11.45 5.20
N ALA A 340 11.99 11.87 6.44
CA ALA A 340 11.88 13.29 6.78
C ALA A 340 13.19 14.04 6.54
N LEU A 341 14.33 13.45 6.90
CA LEU A 341 15.65 14.00 6.62
C LEU A 341 15.92 14.12 5.12
N TYR A 342 15.58 13.10 4.33
CA TYR A 342 15.74 13.14 2.87
C TYR A 342 14.88 14.22 2.21
N PHE A 343 13.69 14.49 2.75
CA PHE A 343 12.81 15.54 2.25
C PHE A 343 13.28 16.95 2.63
N LEU A 344 14.01 17.09 3.75
CA LEU A 344 14.35 18.39 4.34
C LEU A 344 15.12 19.33 3.39
N PRO A 345 16.18 18.91 2.67
CA PRO A 345 16.86 19.78 1.70
C PRO A 345 15.94 20.33 0.60
N LEU A 346 14.96 19.55 0.16
CA LEU A 346 13.98 19.96 -0.85
C LEU A 346 13.01 21.00 -0.29
N LEU A 347 12.60 20.85 0.97
CA LEU A 347 11.79 21.84 1.67
C LEU A 347 12.55 23.15 1.87
N LEU A 348 13.79 23.10 2.39
CA LEU A 348 14.61 24.27 2.68
C LEU A 348 14.91 25.09 1.42
N LYS A 349 15.10 24.42 0.27
CA LYS A 349 15.37 25.05 -1.02
C LYS A 349 14.09 25.38 -1.82
N ASN A 350 12.89 25.12 -1.29
CA ASN A 350 11.61 25.21 -2.02
C ASN A 350 11.59 24.46 -3.37
N ARG A 351 12.32 23.33 -3.45
CA ARG A 351 12.43 22.49 -4.66
C ARG A 351 11.52 21.25 -4.63
N ASN A 352 10.74 21.08 -3.57
CA ASN A 352 9.84 19.94 -3.39
C ASN A 352 8.73 19.81 -4.44
N ARG A 353 8.55 20.80 -5.34
CA ARG A 353 7.60 20.78 -6.48
C ARG A 353 8.29 20.95 -7.84
N HIS A 354 9.60 20.75 -7.94
CA HIS A 354 10.32 20.93 -9.21
C HIS A 354 9.97 19.83 -10.24
N HIS A 355 9.82 18.59 -9.79
CA HIS A 355 9.52 17.44 -10.64
C HIS A 355 8.06 16.99 -10.49
N LEU A 356 7.16 17.67 -11.21
CA LEU A 356 5.72 17.32 -11.26
C LEU A 356 5.33 16.54 -12.52
N GLY A 357 6.07 16.75 -13.62
CA GLY A 357 5.85 16.03 -14.88
C GLY A 357 6.43 14.62 -14.89
N ILE A 358 6.25 13.92 -16.01
CA ILE A 358 6.81 12.59 -16.23
C ILE A 358 8.30 12.73 -16.59
N VAL A 359 9.14 11.82 -16.10
CA VAL A 359 10.57 11.79 -16.46
C VAL A 359 10.73 11.44 -17.95
N ALA A 360 11.65 12.12 -18.64
CA ALA A 360 11.88 11.91 -20.07
C ALA A 360 10.57 11.96 -20.89
N GLN A 361 9.66 12.91 -20.63
CA GLN A 361 8.33 12.93 -21.27
C GLN A 361 8.38 13.05 -22.79
N HIS A 362 9.41 13.71 -23.34
CA HIS A 362 9.58 13.95 -24.78
C HIS A 362 10.69 13.10 -25.41
N THR A 363 11.30 12.20 -24.65
CA THR A 363 12.43 11.38 -25.11
C THR A 363 12.25 9.92 -24.71
N ASN A 364 12.92 9.01 -25.42
CA ASN A 364 12.86 7.59 -25.07
C ASN A 364 13.75 7.23 -23.87
N LEU A 365 14.78 8.02 -23.60
CA LEU A 365 15.76 7.81 -22.54
C LEU A 365 15.90 9.05 -21.65
N PRO A 366 16.27 8.88 -20.36
CA PRO A 366 16.54 10.01 -19.48
C PRO A 366 17.81 10.74 -19.91
N SER A 367 17.86 12.04 -19.69
CA SER A 367 19.12 12.77 -19.78
C SER A 367 20.12 12.26 -18.73
N ILE A 368 21.42 12.48 -18.94
CA ILE A 368 22.48 12.09 -17.97
C ILE A 368 22.17 12.65 -16.57
N ARG A 369 21.68 13.90 -16.50
CA ARG A 369 21.27 14.53 -15.24
C ARG A 369 20.09 13.82 -14.58
N GLU A 370 19.08 13.43 -15.34
CA GLU A 370 17.93 12.68 -14.82
C GLU A 370 18.35 11.28 -14.37
N PHE A 371 19.23 10.61 -15.12
CA PHE A 371 19.75 9.30 -14.75
C PHE A 371 20.47 9.33 -13.40
N PHE A 372 21.36 10.31 -13.18
CA PHE A 372 22.03 10.47 -11.88
C PHE A 372 21.04 10.83 -10.76
N ALA A 373 20.06 11.69 -11.03
CA ALA A 373 19.04 12.06 -10.05
C ALA A 373 18.15 10.87 -9.66
N MET A 374 17.77 10.04 -10.63
CA MET A 374 17.04 8.79 -10.42
C MET A 374 17.88 7.79 -9.63
N SER A 375 19.14 7.59 -10.02
CA SER A 375 20.05 6.65 -9.34
C SER A 375 20.28 7.06 -7.88
N LEU A 376 20.47 8.35 -7.61
CA LEU A 376 20.61 8.88 -6.26
C LEU A 376 19.32 8.68 -5.45
N THR A 377 18.16 9.00 -6.03
CA THR A 377 16.87 8.82 -5.35
C THR A 377 16.62 7.35 -5.04
N PHE A 378 16.84 6.47 -6.00
CA PHE A 378 16.73 5.02 -5.82
C PHE A 378 17.68 4.50 -4.74
N GLY A 379 18.95 4.93 -4.74
CA GLY A 379 19.92 4.56 -3.71
C GLY A 379 19.51 5.00 -2.30
N LEU A 380 18.99 6.22 -2.14
CA LEU A 380 18.41 6.68 -0.87
C LEU A 380 17.22 5.82 -0.44
N THR A 381 16.36 5.45 -1.39
CA THR A 381 15.22 4.57 -1.11
C THR A 381 15.67 3.17 -0.69
N VAL A 382 16.62 2.55 -1.39
CA VAL A 382 17.22 1.24 -1.03
C VAL A 382 17.80 1.31 0.39
N PHE A 383 18.55 2.36 0.71
CA PHE A 383 19.12 2.54 2.05
C PHE A 383 18.04 2.66 3.13
N ALA A 384 16.96 3.41 2.88
CA ALA A 384 15.83 3.48 3.81
C ALA A 384 15.17 2.11 3.99
N TRP A 385 14.99 1.34 2.92
CA TRP A 385 14.35 0.02 2.99
C TRP A 385 15.11 -1.00 3.83
N ILE A 386 16.42 -0.84 4.07
CA ILE A 386 17.16 -1.68 5.03
C ILE A 386 16.50 -1.60 6.41
N PHE A 387 16.22 -0.39 6.91
CA PHE A 387 15.53 -0.22 8.19
C PHE A 387 14.12 -0.80 8.16
N PHE A 388 13.42 -0.70 7.04
CA PHE A 388 12.06 -1.23 6.93
C PHE A 388 12.01 -2.78 6.99
N ARG A 389 13.08 -3.46 6.54
CA ARG A 389 13.18 -4.93 6.52
C ARG A 389 13.83 -5.52 7.77
N SER A 390 14.76 -4.80 8.39
CA SER A 390 15.52 -5.33 9.52
C SER A 390 14.64 -5.59 10.75
N PRO A 391 14.90 -6.67 11.52
CA PRO A 391 14.13 -6.99 12.72
C PRO A 391 14.30 -5.95 13.83
N SER A 392 15.49 -5.37 13.96
CA SER A 392 15.80 -4.33 14.94
C SER A 392 16.69 -3.22 14.36
N ILE A 393 16.78 -2.10 15.08
CA ILE A 393 17.70 -1.00 14.73
C ILE A 393 19.16 -1.49 14.76
N SER A 394 19.50 -2.35 15.73
CA SER A 394 20.85 -2.93 15.84
C SER A 394 21.20 -3.74 14.60
N ASP A 395 20.27 -4.59 14.16
CA ASP A 395 20.47 -5.42 12.97
C ASP A 395 20.59 -4.57 11.71
N ALA A 396 19.81 -3.49 11.59
CA ALA A 396 19.90 -2.55 10.46
C ALA A 396 21.30 -1.89 10.40
N PHE A 397 21.81 -1.42 11.53
CA PHE A 397 23.15 -0.82 11.57
C PHE A 397 24.26 -1.86 11.37
N SER A 398 24.11 -3.09 11.88
CA SER A 398 25.04 -4.19 11.61
C SER A 398 25.09 -4.51 10.12
N PHE A 399 23.91 -4.65 9.49
CA PHE A 399 23.77 -4.88 8.05
C PHE A 399 24.47 -3.79 7.23
N ILE A 400 24.26 -2.52 7.57
CA ILE A 400 24.91 -1.38 6.92
C ILE A 400 26.43 -1.40 7.16
N LYS A 401 26.89 -1.68 8.38
CA LYS A 401 28.32 -1.78 8.68
C LYS A 401 28.99 -2.86 7.85
N ASN A 402 28.36 -4.03 7.72
CA ASN A 402 28.88 -5.16 6.95
C ASN A 402 28.93 -4.85 5.44
N ILE A 403 27.97 -4.08 4.91
CA ILE A 403 28.02 -3.55 3.52
C ILE A 403 29.32 -2.79 3.28
N PHE A 404 29.75 -1.92 4.19
CA PHE A 404 30.90 -1.04 4.00
C PHE A 404 32.25 -1.65 4.44
N THR A 405 32.35 -2.98 4.47
CA THR A 405 33.61 -3.69 4.68
C THR A 405 34.38 -3.88 3.36
N LYS A 406 35.62 -4.38 3.41
CA LYS A 406 36.42 -4.65 2.19
C LYS A 406 35.75 -5.65 1.23
N SER A 407 34.85 -6.50 1.74
CA SER A 407 34.12 -7.49 0.93
C SER A 407 33.07 -6.85 0.00
N LEU A 408 32.80 -5.55 0.12
CA LEU A 408 31.98 -4.79 -0.84
C LEU A 408 32.48 -4.88 -2.29
N PHE A 409 33.79 -5.02 -2.47
CA PHE A 409 34.41 -5.10 -3.80
C PHE A 409 34.61 -6.55 -4.27
N GLN A 410 34.13 -7.53 -3.51
CA GLN A 410 34.13 -8.93 -3.93
C GLN A 410 32.91 -9.22 -4.80
N ILE A 411 33.02 -10.28 -5.60
CA ILE A 411 31.89 -10.76 -6.40
C ILE A 411 30.83 -11.32 -5.42
N PRO A 412 29.57 -10.90 -5.50
CA PRO A 412 28.50 -11.40 -4.65
C PRO A 412 28.36 -12.93 -4.76
N GLU A 413 28.26 -13.58 -3.61
CA GLU A 413 28.01 -15.02 -3.50
C GLU A 413 26.63 -15.39 -4.08
N ILE A 414 25.61 -14.58 -3.78
CA ILE A 414 24.23 -14.79 -4.27
C ILE A 414 23.98 -13.88 -5.48
N ARG A 415 23.85 -14.49 -6.65
CA ARG A 415 23.64 -13.79 -7.93
C ARG A 415 22.75 -14.58 -8.91
N PRO A 416 21.45 -14.75 -8.59
CA PRO A 416 20.52 -15.45 -9.46
C PRO A 416 20.35 -14.72 -10.80
N SER A 417 21.07 -15.17 -11.83
CA SER A 417 21.12 -14.50 -13.13
C SER A 417 19.76 -14.43 -13.81
N TYR A 418 18.92 -15.46 -13.65
CA TYR A 418 17.55 -15.48 -14.17
C TYR A 418 16.70 -14.35 -13.54
N LEU A 419 16.80 -14.14 -12.22
CA LEU A 419 16.03 -13.10 -11.52
C LEU A 419 16.52 -11.71 -11.90
N ILE A 420 17.83 -11.52 -12.04
CA ILE A 420 18.41 -10.25 -12.52
C ILE A 420 17.89 -9.93 -13.93
N LEU A 421 17.81 -10.93 -14.81
CA LEU A 421 17.22 -10.77 -16.14
C LEU A 421 15.73 -10.42 -16.08
N LEU A 422 14.95 -11.09 -15.21
CA LEU A 422 13.52 -10.80 -15.02
C LEU A 422 13.30 -9.37 -14.50
N ILE A 423 14.10 -8.91 -13.53
CA ILE A 423 14.07 -7.53 -13.04
C ILE A 423 14.42 -6.54 -14.17
N GLY A 424 15.42 -6.85 -14.99
CA GLY A 424 15.76 -6.05 -16.16
C GLY A 424 14.60 -5.92 -17.16
N CYS A 425 13.94 -7.03 -17.48
CA CYS A 425 12.75 -7.06 -18.33
C CYS A 425 11.59 -6.28 -17.71
N PHE A 426 11.37 -6.44 -16.41
CA PHE A 426 10.36 -5.71 -15.64
C PHE A 426 10.59 -4.20 -15.69
N ILE A 427 11.80 -3.74 -15.38
CA ILE A 427 12.18 -2.31 -15.46
C ILE A 427 11.97 -1.78 -16.87
N PHE A 428 12.34 -2.54 -17.90
CA PHE A 428 12.13 -2.14 -19.29
C PHE A 428 10.65 -1.94 -19.62
N ILE A 429 9.79 -2.89 -19.25
CA ILE A 429 8.34 -2.80 -19.48
C ILE A 429 7.74 -1.62 -18.71
N GLU A 430 8.09 -1.44 -17.44
CA GLU A 430 7.68 -0.27 -16.63
C GLU A 430 8.16 1.03 -17.27
N TRP A 431 9.40 1.08 -17.78
CA TRP A 431 9.97 2.27 -18.42
C TRP A 431 9.19 2.68 -19.68
N VAL A 432 8.86 1.72 -20.55
CA VAL A 432 8.06 1.99 -21.75
C VAL A 432 6.64 2.42 -21.38
N GLY A 433 6.08 1.82 -20.33
CA GLY A 433 4.73 2.12 -19.84
C GLY A 433 4.59 3.37 -18.97
N ARG A 434 5.69 4.03 -18.58
CA ARG A 434 5.74 5.11 -17.56
C ARG A 434 4.82 6.32 -17.78
N THR A 435 4.32 6.50 -18.99
CA THR A 435 3.41 7.60 -19.38
C THR A 435 1.94 7.27 -19.15
N GLN A 436 1.62 6.03 -18.79
CA GLN A 436 0.27 5.53 -18.56
C GLN A 436 -0.01 5.35 -17.06
N LYS A 437 -1.17 4.80 -16.68
CA LYS A 437 -1.51 4.50 -15.27
C LYS A 437 -0.88 3.19 -14.79
N TYR A 438 -0.63 2.26 -15.70
CA TYR A 438 0.07 1.01 -15.43
C TYR A 438 0.79 0.55 -16.70
N ALA A 439 1.80 -0.31 -16.58
CA ALA A 439 2.76 -0.55 -17.66
C ALA A 439 2.12 -1.08 -18.96
N LEU A 440 1.11 -1.96 -18.84
CA LEU A 440 0.47 -2.61 -19.99
C LEU A 440 -0.73 -1.84 -20.56
N GLU A 441 -1.09 -0.66 -20.06
CA GLU A 441 -2.35 0.03 -20.42
C GLU A 441 -2.51 0.20 -21.93
N LYS A 442 -1.47 0.74 -22.58
CA LYS A 442 -1.48 1.01 -24.04
C LYS A 442 -0.36 0.32 -24.81
N LEU A 443 0.55 -0.39 -24.13
CA LEU A 443 1.79 -0.92 -24.68
C LEU A 443 1.60 -1.72 -25.98
N LEU A 444 0.55 -2.54 -26.04
CA LEU A 444 0.30 -3.49 -27.13
C LEU A 444 -1.00 -3.23 -27.89
N LEU A 445 -1.68 -2.11 -27.64
CA LEU A 445 -2.98 -1.84 -28.28
C LEU A 445 -2.85 -1.62 -29.79
N ASN A 446 -1.74 -1.04 -30.24
CA ASN A 446 -1.47 -0.77 -31.66
C ASN A 446 -0.69 -1.90 -32.36
N LYS A 447 -0.52 -3.06 -31.70
CA LYS A 447 0.24 -4.20 -32.23
C LYS A 447 -0.71 -5.26 -32.82
N PRO A 448 -0.25 -6.09 -33.77
CA PRO A 448 -1.05 -7.18 -34.32
C PRO A 448 -1.60 -8.10 -33.22
N MET A 449 -2.81 -8.61 -33.42
CA MET A 449 -3.51 -9.44 -32.44
C MET A 449 -2.68 -10.66 -32.00
N ALA A 450 -2.02 -11.33 -32.95
CA ALA A 450 -1.15 -12.49 -32.67
C ALA A 450 0.00 -12.13 -31.73
N LEU A 451 0.69 -11.01 -31.98
CA LEU A 451 1.80 -10.55 -31.12
C LEU A 451 1.30 -10.17 -29.72
N ARG A 452 0.14 -9.51 -29.63
CA ARG A 452 -0.46 -9.13 -28.35
C ARG A 452 -0.81 -10.37 -27.51
N TRP A 453 -1.45 -11.37 -28.11
CA TRP A 453 -1.79 -12.61 -27.41
C TRP A 453 -0.56 -13.46 -27.09
N ALA A 454 0.43 -13.55 -27.98
CA ALA A 454 1.69 -14.22 -27.70
C ALA A 454 2.38 -13.60 -26.47
N PHE A 455 2.39 -12.28 -26.36
CA PHE A 455 2.92 -11.60 -25.18
C PHE A 455 2.11 -11.89 -23.90
N TYR A 456 0.77 -11.86 -23.95
CA TYR A 456 -0.04 -12.21 -22.78
C TYR A 456 0.16 -13.67 -22.35
N MET A 457 0.23 -14.60 -23.31
CA MET A 457 0.51 -16.00 -23.04
C MET A 457 1.92 -16.20 -22.47
N LEU A 458 2.90 -15.42 -22.91
CA LEU A 458 4.24 -15.41 -22.32
C LEU A 458 4.20 -14.96 -20.86
N LEU A 459 3.49 -13.87 -20.53
CA LEU A 459 3.35 -13.42 -19.14
C LEU A 459 2.65 -14.48 -18.28
N ILE A 460 1.58 -15.11 -18.80
CA ILE A 460 0.87 -16.20 -18.12
C ILE A 460 1.80 -17.39 -17.89
N ALA A 461 2.57 -17.79 -18.91
CA ALA A 461 3.56 -18.87 -18.78
C ALA A 461 4.62 -18.53 -17.72
N CYS A 462 5.14 -17.30 -17.70
CA CYS A 462 6.05 -16.85 -16.66
C CYS A 462 5.42 -16.95 -15.26
N ILE A 463 4.15 -16.55 -15.10
CA ILE A 463 3.44 -16.67 -13.81
C ILE A 463 3.42 -18.13 -13.33
N PHE A 464 3.13 -19.10 -14.21
CA PHE A 464 3.13 -20.51 -13.84
C PHE A 464 4.54 -21.08 -13.60
N ILE A 465 5.53 -20.72 -14.43
CA ILE A 465 6.91 -21.20 -14.34
C ILE A 465 7.60 -20.70 -13.06
N PHE A 466 7.37 -19.43 -12.71
CA PHE A 466 8.01 -18.77 -11.57
C PHE A 466 7.13 -18.72 -10.32
N SER A 467 6.01 -19.46 -10.30
CA SER A 467 5.21 -19.67 -9.09
C SER A 467 6.01 -20.52 -8.10
N SER A 468 6.71 -19.86 -7.19
CA SER A 468 7.37 -20.51 -6.05
C SER A 468 6.38 -20.75 -4.91
N ASN A 469 6.87 -21.16 -3.72
CA ASN A 469 6.03 -21.28 -2.52
C ASN A 469 5.27 -19.97 -2.26
N GLU A 470 3.96 -20.07 -2.06
CA GLU A 470 3.09 -18.91 -1.81
C GLU A 470 3.69 -18.02 -0.70
N GLN A 471 4.21 -16.85 -1.08
CA GLN A 471 4.67 -15.84 -0.13
C GLN A 471 3.48 -14.96 0.27
N GLU A 472 3.28 -14.80 1.57
CA GLU A 472 2.28 -13.87 2.09
C GLU A 472 2.55 -12.45 1.56
N PHE A 473 1.48 -11.65 1.47
CA PHE A 473 1.60 -10.23 1.17
C PHE A 473 2.44 -9.55 2.26
N ILE A 474 3.46 -8.80 1.86
CA ILE A 474 4.48 -8.25 2.75
C ILE A 474 3.88 -7.40 3.88
N TYR A 475 2.78 -6.69 3.62
CA TYR A 475 2.12 -5.84 4.61
C TYR A 475 1.30 -6.61 5.66
N PHE A 476 1.03 -7.90 5.47
CA PHE A 476 0.45 -8.72 6.54
C PHE A 476 1.48 -9.13 7.59
N GLN A 477 2.76 -8.95 7.31
CA GLN A 477 3.86 -9.29 8.21
C GLN A 477 4.21 -8.14 9.20
N PHE A 478 3.55 -6.97 9.10
CA PHE A 478 3.93 -5.74 9.83
C PHE A 478 2.82 -5.11 10.71
#